data_AF-A0A820DWA6-F1
#
_entry.id   AF-A0A820DWA6-F1
#
_cell.length_a   1.000
_cell.length_b   1.000
_cell.length_c   1.000
_cell.angle_alpha   90.00
_cell.angle_beta   90.00
_cell.angle_gamma   90.00
#
_symmetry.space_group_name_H-M   'P 1'
#
loop_
_entity.id
_entity.type
_entity.pdbx_description
1 polymer ?
#
loop_
_entity_poly.entity_id
_entity_poly.type
_entity_poly.pdbx_seq_one_letter_code
_entity_poly.pdbx_strand_id
1 'polypeptide(L)'
;KTNFNVRRAAIRFLTALLTNCTEELQDIILESGPAGFSKLLDLLEDKREVIRNDALLLFQVLIRSNWCIQGIFVLEYGFERLLRILVSKYGSDGNVTIEDCLSIILTLFESNQSNQSYFRRRSYIPRLFSFFERGLIGEKLWSIQKVTNIHLLLKIIQTLVSPTNSNENIIACQRTVKQCGILRRLCIMLMLTTVPDDILSETINTIADIVRGNIENQQFLGSIMDITAEVQQPIFFNMLCVMAADKKQSFRLRISILYCVQCYLYNNDFGKSMIVQTLFPQTENVANQYTFGHILMIGYLSKDIVASWCSGIALSHLIADSQLYKEALLKVRLVVDQSKTDAKTLMEISIDLLQNSSSSFCTRIAVLIFLCTWLSNCSLAVQTLFSIENSISYLVSQICTQSIADDRELFIQSLCSFALGLCLVFNNNQIQLYSTESLVKLIDERIRIDSFLEKLGILSKSEFYAKALQKPQLKLSKSSDMILDYEFAHLYETLQSLISHMLTRHDINSTVRTLIDPMSTKLYAQRALTMMTDDNDFIGRVEQININKLKEKQWIEERDIDKKKILALEQQIQEIKDKNA
;
A
#
# COMPACT_ATOMS: atom_id res chain seq x y z
N LYS A 1 -19.15 28.39 41.50
CA LYS A 1 -19.34 27.12 42.27
C LYS A 1 -20.68 26.46 41.91
N THR A 2 -21.78 27.21 41.83
CA THR A 2 -22.98 26.89 41.03
C THR A 2 -22.58 26.88 39.55
N ASN A 3 -22.67 25.85 38.70
CA ASN A 3 -23.36 24.56 38.69
C ASN A 3 -22.38 23.46 38.20
N PHE A 4 -21.24 23.25 38.89
CA PHE A 4 -20.29 22.18 38.48
C PHE A 4 -20.96 20.80 38.51
N ASN A 5 -21.59 20.46 39.64
CA ASN A 5 -22.25 19.17 39.82
C ASN A 5 -23.42 18.98 38.85
N VAL A 6 -24.25 20.01 38.66
CA VAL A 6 -25.38 19.96 37.72
C VAL A 6 -24.89 19.78 36.28
N ARG A 7 -23.90 20.55 35.85
CA ARG A 7 -23.35 20.44 34.49
C ARG A 7 -22.74 19.06 34.25
N ARG A 8 -21.94 18.57 35.20
CA ARG A 8 -21.31 17.25 35.10
C ARG A 8 -22.34 16.12 35.09
N ALA A 9 -23.34 16.18 35.96
CA ALA A 9 -24.43 15.22 36.00
C ALA A 9 -25.24 15.24 34.69
N ALA A 10 -25.54 16.42 34.16
CA ALA A 10 -26.22 16.57 32.88
C ALA A 10 -25.43 15.98 31.71
N ILE A 11 -24.11 16.24 31.63
CA ILE A 11 -23.25 15.64 30.59
C ILE A 11 -23.29 14.12 30.69
N ARG A 12 -23.08 13.55 31.88
CA ARG A 12 -23.08 12.09 32.07
C ARG A 12 -24.43 11.47 31.77
N PHE A 13 -25.51 12.13 32.15
CA PHE A 13 -26.86 11.70 31.82
C PHE A 13 -27.11 11.71 30.32
N LEU A 14 -26.72 12.78 29.62
CA LEU A 14 -26.81 12.87 28.16
C LEU A 14 -25.94 11.80 27.48
N THR A 15 -24.71 11.54 27.96
CA THR A 15 -23.88 10.46 27.44
C THR A 15 -24.56 9.11 27.62
N ALA A 16 -25.14 8.85 28.80
CA ALA A 16 -25.86 7.60 29.07
C ALA A 16 -27.12 7.45 28.19
N LEU A 17 -27.84 8.54 27.91
CA LEU A 17 -28.95 8.53 26.97
C LEU A 17 -28.46 8.25 25.54
N LEU A 18 -27.41 8.93 25.08
CA LEU A 18 -26.81 8.70 23.76
C LEU A 18 -26.32 7.27 23.58
N THR A 19 -25.86 6.59 24.63
CA THR A 19 -25.43 5.20 24.52
C THR A 19 -26.58 4.20 24.37
N ASN A 20 -27.80 4.57 24.76
CA ASN A 20 -28.97 3.68 24.73
C ASN A 20 -29.97 4.04 23.60
N CYS A 21 -30.11 5.34 23.29
CA CYS A 21 -31.05 5.89 22.32
C CYS A 21 -30.34 6.87 21.38
N THR A 22 -29.33 6.40 20.65
CA THR A 22 -28.42 7.25 19.86
C THR A 22 -29.17 8.08 18.81
N GLU A 23 -29.95 7.44 17.95
CA GLU A 23 -30.57 8.09 16.79
C GLU A 23 -31.61 9.13 17.21
N GLU A 24 -32.53 8.77 18.11
CA GLU A 24 -33.57 9.67 18.63
C GLU A 24 -32.98 10.93 19.26
N LEU A 25 -31.91 10.78 20.08
CA LEU A 25 -31.31 11.93 20.74
C LEU A 25 -30.46 12.76 19.78
N GLN A 26 -29.82 12.15 18.79
CA GLN A 26 -29.13 12.87 17.73
C GLN A 26 -30.11 13.74 16.94
N ASP A 27 -31.29 13.22 16.61
CA ASP A 27 -32.33 13.96 15.89
C ASP A 27 -32.86 15.12 16.73
N ILE A 28 -33.15 14.91 18.02
CA ILE A 28 -33.56 15.99 18.94
C ILE A 28 -32.49 17.09 19.03
N ILE A 29 -31.21 16.72 19.07
CA ILE A 29 -30.11 17.69 19.10
C ILE A 29 -30.04 18.46 17.77
N LEU A 30 -30.28 17.82 16.63
CA LEU A 30 -30.36 18.49 15.33
C LEU A 30 -31.54 19.46 15.25
N GLU A 31 -32.72 19.08 15.76
CA GLU A 31 -33.91 19.92 15.81
C GLU A 31 -33.73 21.15 16.72
N SER A 32 -32.92 21.03 17.78
CA SER A 32 -32.61 22.14 18.69
C SER A 32 -31.82 23.30 18.03
N GLY A 33 -31.34 23.09 16.81
CA GLY A 33 -30.67 24.08 15.96
C GLY A 33 -29.18 24.29 16.27
N PRO A 34 -28.48 25.08 15.44
CA PRO A 34 -27.02 25.28 15.54
C PRO A 34 -26.57 25.86 16.89
N ALA A 35 -27.42 26.70 17.51
CA ALA A 35 -27.14 27.32 18.80
C ALA A 35 -27.14 26.30 19.96
N GLY A 36 -27.92 25.21 19.87
CA GLY A 36 -27.89 24.12 20.84
C GLY A 36 -26.59 23.35 20.78
N PHE A 37 -26.16 23.01 19.55
CA PHE A 37 -24.92 22.30 19.31
C PHE A 37 -23.66 23.11 19.68
N SER A 38 -23.62 24.40 19.33
CA SER A 38 -22.52 25.30 19.71
C SER A 38 -22.32 25.37 21.23
N LYS A 39 -23.41 25.39 22.01
CA LYS A 39 -23.32 25.36 23.49
C LYS A 39 -22.74 24.06 24.03
N LEU A 40 -23.01 22.92 23.38
CA LEU A 40 -22.37 21.65 23.73
C LEU A 40 -20.88 21.70 23.39
N LEU A 41 -20.50 22.27 22.25
CA LEU A 41 -19.11 22.42 21.86
C LEU A 41 -18.32 23.33 22.80
N ASP A 42 -18.95 24.34 23.40
CA ASP A 42 -18.30 25.23 24.37
C ASP A 42 -17.87 24.50 25.65
N LEU A 43 -18.41 23.31 25.92
CA LEU A 43 -17.94 22.44 27.00
C LEU A 43 -16.49 21.97 26.80
N LEU A 44 -16.01 21.91 25.55
CA LEU A 44 -14.61 21.58 25.25
C LEU A 44 -13.65 22.71 25.65
N GLU A 45 -14.15 23.94 25.81
CA GLU A 45 -13.38 25.11 26.24
C GLU A 45 -13.54 25.40 27.74
N ASP A 46 -14.24 24.54 28.48
CA ASP A 46 -14.42 24.72 29.92
C ASP A 46 -13.06 24.67 30.65
N LYS A 47 -12.81 25.66 31.52
CA LYS A 47 -11.57 25.77 32.31
C LYS A 47 -11.32 24.55 33.21
N ARG A 48 -12.37 23.79 33.54
CA ARG A 48 -12.29 22.64 34.45
C ARG A 48 -12.09 21.36 33.64
N GLU A 49 -10.93 20.73 33.79
CA GLU A 49 -10.55 19.54 33.01
C GLU A 49 -11.58 18.40 33.11
N VAL A 50 -12.17 18.21 34.30
CA VAL A 50 -13.18 17.15 34.52
C VAL A 50 -14.40 17.31 33.60
N ILE A 51 -14.87 18.55 33.37
CA ILE A 51 -16.02 18.80 32.48
C ILE A 51 -15.61 18.62 31.04
N ARG A 52 -14.44 19.14 30.66
CA ARG A 52 -13.91 18.99 29.30
C ARG A 52 -13.73 17.53 28.92
N ASN A 53 -13.21 16.71 29.84
CA ASN A 53 -13.00 15.28 29.62
C ASN A 53 -14.33 14.51 29.54
N ASP A 54 -15.28 14.76 30.47
CA ASP A 54 -16.63 14.17 30.38
C ASP A 54 -17.33 14.62 29.06
N ALA A 55 -17.05 15.84 28.55
CA ALA A 55 -17.59 16.32 27.27
C ALA A 55 -16.94 15.62 26.05
N LEU A 56 -15.65 15.30 26.08
CA LEU A 56 -15.02 14.51 25.01
C LEU A 56 -15.70 13.14 24.87
N LEU A 57 -16.00 12.46 25.99
CA LEU A 57 -16.73 11.19 25.98
C LEU A 57 -18.15 11.34 25.43
N LEU A 58 -18.85 12.44 25.74
CA LEU A 58 -20.13 12.76 25.12
C LEU A 58 -20.00 12.90 23.60
N PHE A 59 -18.99 13.63 23.12
CA PHE A 59 -18.79 13.83 21.68
C PHE A 59 -18.42 12.55 20.93
N GLN A 60 -17.68 11.63 21.53
CA GLN A 60 -17.38 10.33 20.92
C GLN A 60 -18.65 9.55 20.56
N VAL A 61 -19.67 9.59 21.41
CA VAL A 61 -20.95 8.92 21.15
C VAL A 61 -21.82 9.76 20.22
N LEU A 62 -21.85 11.09 20.43
CA LEU A 62 -22.74 11.99 19.69
C LEU A 62 -22.45 12.04 18.20
N ILE A 63 -21.18 12.03 17.78
CA ILE A 63 -20.80 12.13 16.36
C ILE A 63 -20.86 10.78 15.61
N ARG A 64 -21.08 9.69 16.33
CA ARG A 64 -20.99 8.33 15.78
C ARG A 64 -22.10 8.10 14.77
N SER A 65 -21.72 7.60 13.59
CA SER A 65 -22.62 7.21 12.50
C SER A 65 -23.58 8.31 11.98
N ASN A 66 -23.36 9.59 12.30
CA ASN A 66 -24.24 10.69 11.90
C ASN A 66 -23.48 11.79 11.14
N TRP A 67 -23.60 11.78 9.81
CA TRP A 67 -22.86 12.70 8.93
C TRP A 67 -23.25 14.18 9.11
N CYS A 68 -24.51 14.47 9.45
CA CYS A 68 -24.98 15.84 9.70
C CYS A 68 -24.28 16.44 10.92
N ILE A 69 -24.29 15.71 12.03
CA ILE A 69 -23.66 16.15 13.29
C ILE A 69 -22.15 16.30 13.11
N GLN A 70 -21.50 15.36 12.41
CA GLN A 70 -20.09 15.47 12.07
C GLN A 70 -19.81 16.75 11.25
N GLY A 71 -20.65 17.06 10.27
CA GLY A 71 -20.55 18.28 9.48
C GLY A 71 -20.66 19.55 10.35
N ILE A 72 -21.67 19.62 11.22
CA ILE A 72 -21.86 20.75 12.14
C ILE A 72 -20.66 20.89 13.10
N PHE A 73 -20.16 19.78 13.66
CA PHE A 73 -18.97 19.76 14.50
C PHE A 73 -17.75 20.39 13.81
N VAL A 74 -17.55 20.06 12.53
CA VAL A 74 -16.44 20.58 11.74
C VAL A 74 -16.63 22.06 11.37
N LEU A 75 -17.85 22.47 11.04
CA LEU A 75 -18.21 23.86 10.75
C LEU A 75 -17.98 24.78 11.96
N GLU A 76 -18.37 24.33 13.15
CA GLU A 76 -18.23 25.06 14.42
C GLU A 76 -16.81 24.93 15.04
N TYR A 77 -15.78 24.81 14.20
CA TYR A 77 -14.37 24.77 14.58
C TYR A 77 -13.97 23.64 15.55
N GLY A 78 -14.71 22.54 15.59
CA GLY A 78 -14.45 21.43 16.52
C GLY A 78 -13.05 20.83 16.40
N PHE A 79 -12.51 20.68 15.18
CA PHE A 79 -11.13 20.22 14.99
C PHE A 79 -10.09 21.13 15.65
N GLU A 80 -10.30 22.45 15.59
CA GLU A 80 -9.36 23.40 16.20
C GLU A 80 -9.37 23.27 17.72
N ARG A 81 -10.55 23.11 18.32
CA ARG A 81 -10.71 22.89 19.77
C ARG A 81 -10.01 21.60 20.20
N LEU A 82 -10.18 20.51 19.47
CA LEU A 82 -9.49 19.23 19.75
C LEU A 82 -7.97 19.35 19.63
N LEU A 83 -7.47 19.99 18.58
CA LEU A 83 -6.03 20.21 18.40
C LEU A 83 -5.44 21.10 19.50
N ARG A 84 -6.17 22.12 19.98
CA ARG A 84 -5.74 22.95 21.13
C ARG A 84 -5.63 22.10 22.40
N ILE A 85 -6.58 21.19 22.66
CA ILE A 85 -6.50 20.26 23.79
C ILE A 85 -5.26 19.37 23.66
N LEU A 86 -5.00 18.80 22.47
CA LEU A 86 -3.80 18.01 22.23
C LEU A 86 -2.52 18.81 22.50
N VAL A 87 -2.39 20.02 21.95
CA VAL A 87 -1.23 20.90 22.18
C VAL A 87 -1.06 21.24 23.67
N SER A 88 -2.15 21.45 24.41
CA SER A 88 -2.06 21.72 25.86
C SER A 88 -1.51 20.55 26.69
N LYS A 89 -1.59 19.32 26.16
CA LYS A 89 -1.11 18.09 26.82
C LYS A 89 0.23 17.61 26.28
N TYR A 90 0.95 18.46 25.54
CA TYR A 90 2.26 18.15 24.95
C TYR A 90 3.27 17.63 25.98
N GLY A 91 3.94 16.53 25.66
CA GLY A 91 4.91 15.87 26.55
C GLY A 91 4.31 14.87 27.56
N SER A 92 3.00 14.60 27.50
CA SER A 92 2.33 13.57 28.31
C SER A 92 1.72 12.47 27.44
N ASP A 93 2.56 11.75 26.69
CA ASP A 93 2.16 10.71 25.72
C ASP A 93 1.27 9.61 26.31
N GLY A 94 1.24 9.46 27.65
CA GLY A 94 0.39 8.54 28.39
C GLY A 94 -0.90 9.13 28.96
N ASN A 95 -1.46 10.21 28.40
CA ASN A 95 -2.71 10.80 28.87
C ASN A 95 -3.93 10.22 28.13
N VAL A 96 -4.96 9.80 28.86
CA VAL A 96 -6.25 9.29 28.32
C VAL A 96 -6.98 10.38 27.51
N THR A 97 -6.81 11.66 27.87
CA THR A 97 -7.42 12.77 27.14
C THR A 97 -6.95 12.83 25.68
N ILE A 98 -5.73 12.34 25.39
CA ILE A 98 -5.20 12.26 24.01
C ILE A 98 -5.94 11.19 23.23
N GLU A 99 -6.12 10.01 23.82
CA GLU A 99 -6.93 8.92 23.24
C GLU A 99 -8.32 9.42 22.89
N ASP A 100 -8.93 10.18 23.80
CA ASP A 100 -10.29 10.67 23.59
C ASP A 100 -10.38 11.61 22.39
N CYS A 101 -9.46 12.56 22.29
CA CYS A 101 -9.37 13.49 21.17
C CYS A 101 -9.07 12.78 19.85
N LEU A 102 -8.12 11.85 19.83
CA LEU A 102 -7.77 11.09 18.63
C LEU A 102 -8.93 10.21 18.15
N SER A 103 -9.68 9.61 19.08
CA SER A 103 -10.85 8.79 18.77
C SER A 103 -11.97 9.61 18.12
N ILE A 104 -12.18 10.85 18.60
CA ILE A 104 -13.11 11.80 17.96
C ILE A 104 -12.62 12.15 16.55
N ILE A 105 -11.34 12.50 16.38
CA ILE A 105 -10.77 12.83 15.06
C ILE A 105 -10.90 11.65 14.10
N LEU A 106 -10.62 10.43 14.56
CA LEU A 106 -10.74 9.22 13.75
C LEU A 106 -12.20 9.01 13.31
N THR A 107 -13.16 9.12 14.24
CA THR A 107 -14.59 8.99 13.93
C THR A 107 -15.07 10.05 12.93
N LEU A 108 -14.53 11.27 12.99
CA LEU A 108 -14.82 12.34 12.02
C LEU A 108 -14.24 12.09 10.63
N PHE A 109 -13.21 11.25 10.51
CA PHE A 109 -12.57 10.90 9.23
C PHE A 109 -13.12 9.61 8.62
N GLU A 110 -13.49 8.63 9.44
CA GLU A 110 -14.03 7.36 8.98
C GLU A 110 -15.25 7.59 8.07
N SER A 111 -15.16 7.10 6.83
CA SER A 111 -16.18 7.25 5.78
C SER A 111 -16.59 8.69 5.40
N ASN A 112 -15.83 9.72 5.82
CA ASN A 112 -16.16 11.12 5.56
C ASN A 112 -15.02 11.90 4.86
N GLN A 113 -14.96 11.77 3.53
CA GLN A 113 -13.92 12.42 2.70
C GLN A 113 -14.00 13.96 2.74
N SER A 114 -15.19 14.53 2.96
CA SER A 114 -15.38 15.98 3.10
C SER A 114 -14.65 16.52 4.32
N ASN A 115 -14.77 15.83 5.47
CA ASN A 115 -14.06 16.20 6.69
C ASN A 115 -12.54 16.08 6.55
N GLN A 116 -12.06 15.01 5.90
CA GLN A 116 -10.63 14.84 5.61
C GLN A 116 -10.09 15.97 4.73
N SER A 117 -10.83 16.32 3.68
CA SER A 117 -10.50 17.43 2.77
C SER A 117 -10.49 18.78 3.50
N TYR A 118 -11.46 19.02 4.38
CA TYR A 118 -11.52 20.22 5.21
C TYR A 118 -10.32 20.33 6.15
N PHE A 119 -10.00 19.24 6.85
CA PHE A 119 -8.87 19.17 7.77
C PHE A 119 -7.54 19.46 7.06
N ARG A 120 -7.36 18.93 5.84
CA ARG A 120 -6.20 19.25 5.00
C ARG A 120 -6.17 20.71 4.56
N ARG A 121 -7.27 21.24 4.02
CA ARG A 121 -7.34 22.64 3.50
C ARG A 121 -7.07 23.68 4.58
N ARG A 122 -7.38 23.37 5.84
CA ARG A 122 -7.09 24.21 7.01
C ARG A 122 -5.67 24.02 7.57
N SER A 123 -4.83 23.21 6.94
CA SER A 123 -3.45 22.92 7.37
C SER A 123 -3.38 22.37 8.80
N TYR A 124 -4.34 21.52 9.19
CA TYR A 124 -4.36 20.89 10.51
C TYR A 124 -3.46 19.65 10.61
N ILE A 125 -3.09 19.05 9.48
CA ILE A 125 -2.19 17.88 9.41
C ILE A 125 -0.82 18.16 10.09
N PRO A 126 -0.08 19.23 9.74
CA PRO A 126 1.18 19.56 10.43
C PRO A 126 0.98 19.80 11.94
N ARG A 127 -0.12 20.43 12.35
CA ARG A 127 -0.40 20.71 13.76
C ARG A 127 -0.62 19.41 14.56
N LEU A 128 -1.39 18.47 14.00
CA LEU A 128 -1.58 17.14 14.59
C LEU A 128 -0.23 16.42 14.77
N PHE A 129 0.63 16.48 13.76
CA PHE A 129 1.89 15.75 13.74
C PHE A 129 3.00 16.37 14.60
N SER A 130 3.03 17.71 14.73
CA SER A 130 3.98 18.40 15.61
C SER A 130 3.94 17.89 17.06
N PHE A 131 2.78 17.39 17.51
CA PHE A 131 2.63 16.77 18.82
C PHE A 131 3.46 15.48 18.97
N PHE A 132 3.52 14.66 17.93
CA PHE A 132 4.10 13.30 17.99
C PHE A 132 5.57 13.23 17.55
N GLU A 133 6.14 14.30 16.98
CA GLU A 133 7.53 14.31 16.50
C GLU A 133 8.57 13.87 17.56
N ARG A 134 8.35 14.22 18.83
CA ARG A 134 9.21 13.80 19.96
C ARG A 134 8.80 12.47 20.58
N GLY A 135 7.50 12.21 20.72
CA GLY A 135 6.97 11.01 21.36
C GLY A 135 7.31 9.70 20.65
N LEU A 136 7.47 9.76 19.32
CA LEU A 136 7.76 8.58 18.48
C LEU A 136 9.19 8.02 18.68
N ILE A 137 10.17 8.80 19.16
CA ILE A 137 11.60 8.40 19.17
C ILE A 137 12.31 8.63 20.53
N GLY A 138 11.59 8.99 21.59
CA GLY A 138 12.22 9.51 22.82
C GLY A 138 12.48 8.54 23.98
N GLU A 139 11.76 7.42 24.10
CA GLU A 139 11.66 6.72 25.39
C GLU A 139 11.86 5.20 25.29
N LYS A 140 12.57 4.63 26.27
CA LYS A 140 12.85 3.19 26.36
C LYS A 140 11.67 2.35 26.88
N LEU A 141 10.67 2.98 27.54
CA LEU A 141 9.55 2.29 28.18
C LEU A 141 8.23 2.73 27.55
N TRP A 142 7.43 1.77 27.11
CA TRP A 142 6.11 1.99 26.50
C TRP A 142 5.01 1.69 27.50
N SER A 143 4.23 2.71 27.86
CA SER A 143 3.01 2.50 28.68
C SER A 143 1.85 2.03 27.79
N ILE A 144 0.89 1.32 28.39
CA ILE A 144 -0.33 0.84 27.69
C ILE A 144 -1.08 2.02 27.03
N GLN A 145 -1.15 3.16 27.71
CA GLN A 145 -1.79 4.36 27.17
C GLN A 145 -1.03 4.94 25.97
N LYS A 146 0.31 4.97 26.03
CA LYS A 146 1.14 5.45 24.91
C LYS A 146 0.98 4.58 23.68
N VAL A 147 0.96 3.25 23.86
CA VAL A 147 0.68 2.28 22.78
C VAL A 147 -0.67 2.60 22.14
N THR A 148 -1.72 2.81 22.94
CA THR A 148 -3.08 3.14 22.46
C THR A 148 -3.11 4.45 21.67
N ASN A 149 -2.46 5.50 22.20
CA ASN A 149 -2.39 6.81 21.54
C ASN A 149 -1.65 6.74 20.19
N ILE A 150 -0.52 6.04 20.13
CA ILE A 150 0.25 5.88 18.90
C ILE A 150 -0.52 5.02 17.89
N HIS A 151 -1.19 3.97 18.34
CA HIS A 151 -2.02 3.14 17.48
C HIS A 151 -3.17 3.94 16.83
N LEU A 152 -3.84 4.81 17.59
CA LEU A 152 -4.86 5.72 17.04
C LEU A 152 -4.28 6.72 16.05
N LEU A 153 -3.10 7.28 16.33
CA LEU A 153 -2.41 8.17 15.40
C LEU A 153 -2.11 7.48 14.07
N LEU A 154 -1.54 6.27 14.12
CA LEU A 154 -1.23 5.47 12.93
C LEU A 154 -2.51 5.21 12.12
N LYS A 155 -3.62 4.85 12.78
CA LYS A 155 -4.93 4.70 12.11
C LYS A 155 -5.45 5.99 11.48
N ILE A 156 -5.27 7.14 12.12
CA ILE A 156 -5.65 8.44 11.53
C ILE A 156 -4.84 8.69 10.25
N ILE A 157 -3.53 8.40 10.26
CA ILE A 157 -2.69 8.53 9.08
C ILE A 157 -3.19 7.58 7.98
N GLN A 158 -3.38 6.29 8.28
CA GLN A 158 -3.91 5.29 7.34
C GLN A 158 -5.26 5.74 6.74
N THR A 159 -6.14 6.35 7.54
CA THR A 159 -7.44 6.85 7.07
C THR A 159 -7.29 8.03 6.09
N LEU A 160 -6.34 8.93 6.34
CA LEU A 160 -6.05 10.07 5.45
C LEU A 160 -5.48 9.66 4.09
N VAL A 161 -4.68 8.59 4.06
CA VAL A 161 -4.03 8.07 2.84
C VAL A 161 -4.69 6.78 2.31
N SER A 162 -5.92 6.48 2.75
CA SER A 162 -6.57 5.23 2.42
C SER A 162 -6.83 5.10 0.91
N PRO A 163 -6.58 3.92 0.30
CA PRO A 163 -6.86 3.66 -1.12
C PRO A 163 -8.33 3.83 -1.55
N THR A 164 -9.26 3.89 -0.60
CA THR A 164 -10.70 4.14 -0.86
C THR A 164 -11.03 5.61 -1.07
N ASN A 165 -10.08 6.52 -0.77
CA ASN A 165 -10.26 7.95 -0.97
C ASN A 165 -10.05 8.33 -2.45
N SER A 166 -10.54 9.51 -2.85
CA SER A 166 -10.21 10.06 -4.18
C SER A 166 -8.70 10.22 -4.38
N ASN A 167 -8.18 9.86 -5.55
CA ASN A 167 -6.75 9.93 -5.87
C ASN A 167 -6.10 11.30 -5.58
N GLU A 168 -6.77 12.40 -5.90
CA GLU A 168 -6.28 13.75 -5.59
C GLU A 168 -6.03 13.96 -4.09
N ASN A 169 -6.94 13.44 -3.25
CA ASN A 169 -6.82 13.54 -1.82
C ASN A 169 -5.68 12.69 -1.26
N ILE A 170 -5.52 11.46 -1.77
CA ILE A 170 -4.43 10.55 -1.39
C ILE A 170 -3.08 11.22 -1.66
N ILE A 171 -2.84 11.67 -2.90
CA ILE A 171 -1.55 12.26 -3.31
C ILE A 171 -1.22 13.49 -2.47
N ALA A 172 -2.20 14.38 -2.25
CA ALA A 172 -2.00 15.58 -1.45
C ALA A 172 -1.71 15.26 0.03
N CYS A 173 -2.41 14.29 0.62
CA CYS A 173 -2.16 13.83 1.99
C CYS A 173 -0.76 13.18 2.11
N GLN A 174 -0.39 12.28 1.21
CA GLN A 174 0.92 11.62 1.18
C GLN A 174 2.07 12.65 1.10
N ARG A 175 1.94 13.67 0.24
CA ARG A 175 2.91 14.77 0.14
C ARG A 175 3.01 15.56 1.45
N THR A 176 1.87 15.92 2.04
CA THR A 176 1.83 16.68 3.31
C THR A 176 2.48 15.89 4.44
N VAL A 177 2.19 14.59 4.55
CA VAL A 177 2.76 13.69 5.56
C VAL A 177 4.29 13.59 5.41
N LYS A 178 4.81 13.48 4.18
CA LYS A 178 6.26 13.50 3.93
C LYS A 178 6.89 14.84 4.29
N GLN A 179 6.27 15.96 3.93
CA GLN A 179 6.76 17.31 4.25
C GLN A 179 6.82 17.57 5.75
N CYS A 180 5.90 16.98 6.54
CA CYS A 180 5.93 17.02 8.00
C CYS A 180 7.02 16.11 8.62
N GLY A 181 7.84 15.42 7.82
CA GLY A 181 8.89 14.52 8.31
C GLY A 181 8.39 13.21 8.93
N ILE A 182 7.08 12.94 8.91
CA ILE A 182 6.48 11.76 9.55
C ILE A 182 6.97 10.46 8.90
N LEU A 183 7.01 10.39 7.56
CA LEU A 183 7.52 9.21 6.86
C LEU A 183 8.94 8.83 7.32
N ARG A 184 9.83 9.82 7.42
CA ARG A 184 11.21 9.63 7.94
C ARG A 184 11.19 9.11 9.38
N ARG A 185 10.33 9.66 10.23
CA ARG A 185 10.22 9.28 11.65
C ARG A 185 9.73 7.84 11.81
N LEU A 186 8.70 7.45 11.07
CA LEU A 186 8.19 6.08 11.05
C LEU A 186 9.28 5.11 10.56
N CYS A 187 10.08 5.48 9.54
CA CYS A 187 11.20 4.66 9.10
C CYS A 187 12.27 4.49 10.19
N ILE A 188 12.55 5.54 10.98
CA ILE A 188 13.49 5.43 12.11
C ILE A 188 12.93 4.51 13.20
N MET A 189 11.62 4.55 13.48
CA MET A 189 11.00 3.67 14.47
C MET A 189 11.22 2.18 14.17
N LEU A 190 11.29 1.80 12.90
CA LEU A 190 11.55 0.41 12.48
C LEU A 190 12.94 -0.09 12.88
N MET A 191 13.91 0.82 13.08
CA MET A 191 15.27 0.50 13.52
C MET A 191 15.38 0.41 15.04
N LEU A 192 14.34 0.80 15.79
CA LEU A 192 14.37 0.83 17.24
C LEU A 192 13.94 -0.52 17.82
N THR A 193 14.82 -1.15 18.59
CA THR A 193 14.55 -2.42 19.29
C THR A 193 13.57 -2.30 20.46
N THR A 194 13.19 -1.07 20.84
CA THR A 194 12.30 -0.80 21.99
C THR A 194 10.82 -0.77 21.61
N VAL A 195 10.48 -0.83 20.32
CA VAL A 195 9.09 -0.69 19.85
C VAL A 195 8.37 -2.03 19.95
N PRO A 196 7.19 -2.09 20.57
CA PRO A 196 6.37 -3.30 20.62
C PRO A 196 5.99 -3.84 19.22
N ASP A 197 5.93 -5.17 19.06
CA ASP A 197 5.66 -5.85 17.78
C ASP A 197 4.33 -5.43 17.11
N ASP A 198 3.30 -5.15 17.93
CA ASP A 198 1.99 -4.70 17.46
C ASP A 198 2.07 -3.29 16.87
N ILE A 199 2.82 -2.38 17.50
CA ILE A 199 3.09 -1.04 16.98
C ILE A 199 4.01 -1.10 15.76
N LEU A 200 5.02 -1.97 15.74
CA LEU A 200 5.88 -2.17 14.57
C LEU A 200 5.05 -2.60 13.35
N SER A 201 4.18 -3.59 13.52
CA SER A 201 3.31 -4.08 12.44
C SER A 201 2.41 -2.95 11.87
N GLU A 202 1.78 -2.17 12.74
CA GLU A 202 0.95 -1.03 12.31
C GLU A 202 1.76 0.13 11.72
N THR A 203 3.00 0.34 12.20
CA THR A 203 3.92 1.33 11.64
C THR A 203 4.27 0.96 10.20
N ILE A 204 4.57 -0.31 9.94
CA ILE A 204 4.86 -0.81 8.58
C ILE A 204 3.63 -0.65 7.67
N ASN A 205 2.43 -0.99 8.13
CA ASN A 205 1.20 -0.77 7.36
C ASN A 205 0.96 0.71 7.05
N THR A 206 1.26 1.59 8.01
CA THR A 206 1.14 3.04 7.81
C THR A 206 2.16 3.56 6.80
N ILE A 207 3.40 3.09 6.85
CA ILE A 207 4.42 3.39 5.83
C ILE A 207 3.95 2.91 4.46
N ALA A 208 3.42 1.69 4.38
CA ALA A 208 2.89 1.11 3.15
C ALA A 208 1.82 2.02 2.50
N ASP A 209 0.83 2.48 3.27
CA ASP A 209 -0.21 3.40 2.75
C ASP A 209 0.37 4.77 2.33
N ILE A 210 1.39 5.28 3.03
CA ILE A 210 2.04 6.56 2.68
C ILE A 210 2.82 6.45 1.36
N VAL A 211 3.45 5.30 1.08
CA VAL A 211 4.27 5.12 -0.12
C VAL A 211 3.47 4.63 -1.33
N ARG A 212 2.33 3.95 -1.14
CA ARG A 212 1.56 3.32 -2.24
C ARG A 212 1.29 4.30 -3.39
N GLY A 213 1.87 4.01 -4.56
CA GLY A 213 1.65 4.77 -5.80
C GLY A 213 2.29 6.15 -5.84
N ASN A 214 3.12 6.52 -4.86
CA ASN A 214 3.84 7.79 -4.82
C ASN A 214 5.33 7.56 -5.01
N ILE A 215 5.81 7.82 -6.23
CA ILE A 215 7.18 7.51 -6.68
C ILE A 215 8.23 8.14 -5.74
N GLU A 216 8.05 9.40 -5.33
CA GLU A 216 9.04 10.05 -4.46
C GLU A 216 9.09 9.44 -3.05
N ASN A 217 7.95 8.99 -2.52
CA ASN A 217 7.86 8.35 -1.21
C ASN A 217 8.43 6.93 -1.27
N GLN A 218 8.17 6.20 -2.36
CA GLN A 218 8.73 4.87 -2.61
C GLN A 218 10.26 4.95 -2.73
N GLN A 219 10.78 5.86 -3.54
CA GLN A 219 12.24 6.08 -3.66
C GLN A 219 12.86 6.44 -2.31
N PHE A 220 12.20 7.28 -1.51
CA PHE A 220 12.65 7.60 -0.17
C PHE A 220 12.78 6.34 0.69
N LEU A 221 11.74 5.50 0.77
CA LEU A 221 11.78 4.24 1.53
C LEU A 221 12.91 3.30 1.08
N GLY A 222 13.13 3.17 -0.23
CA GLY A 222 14.20 2.32 -0.77
C GLY A 222 15.62 2.84 -0.49
N SER A 223 15.77 4.14 -0.24
CA SER A 223 17.07 4.79 -0.04
C SER A 223 17.54 4.89 1.41
N ILE A 224 16.65 4.69 2.39
CA ILE A 224 17.02 4.85 3.80
C ILE A 224 17.84 3.64 4.26
N MET A 225 19.04 3.93 4.75
CA MET A 225 19.95 2.93 5.30
C MET A 225 19.71 2.72 6.80
N ASP A 226 19.79 1.47 7.23
CA ASP A 226 19.89 1.11 8.63
C ASP A 226 21.32 1.38 9.12
N ILE A 227 21.46 2.44 9.91
CA ILE A 227 22.75 2.89 10.47
C ILE A 227 23.07 2.13 11.77
N THR A 228 22.10 1.40 12.34
CA THR A 228 22.26 0.70 13.62
C THR A 228 22.88 -0.68 13.47
N ALA A 229 22.75 -1.29 12.30
CA ALA A 229 23.30 -2.60 11.99
C ALA A 229 24.81 -2.56 11.66
N GLU A 230 25.53 -3.65 11.93
CA GLU A 230 26.95 -3.80 11.60
C GLU A 230 27.20 -3.69 10.09
N VAL A 231 26.31 -4.26 9.29
CA VAL A 231 26.30 -4.12 7.83
C VAL A 231 25.20 -3.14 7.46
N GLN A 232 25.58 -1.96 6.97
CA GLN A 232 24.64 -0.95 6.54
C GLN A 232 23.89 -1.41 5.30
N GLN A 233 22.60 -1.68 5.45
CA GLN A 233 21.71 -2.11 4.38
C GLN A 233 20.46 -1.23 4.37
N PRO A 234 19.77 -1.11 3.22
CA PRO A 234 18.49 -0.39 3.18
C PRO A 234 17.48 -1.00 4.15
N ILE A 235 16.70 -0.18 4.86
CA ILE A 235 15.65 -0.68 5.77
C ILE A 235 14.67 -1.59 5.04
N PHE A 236 14.35 -1.25 3.79
CA PHE A 236 13.50 -2.08 2.93
C PHE A 236 14.09 -3.48 2.67
N PHE A 237 15.41 -3.60 2.58
CA PHE A 237 16.09 -4.90 2.48
C PHE A 237 15.96 -5.70 3.79
N ASN A 238 16.18 -5.06 4.94
CA ASN A 238 16.05 -5.70 6.26
C ASN A 238 14.63 -6.23 6.50
N MET A 239 13.60 -5.48 6.06
CA MET A 239 12.21 -5.97 6.07
C MET A 239 12.05 -7.26 5.27
N LEU A 240 12.61 -7.34 4.05
CA LEU A 240 12.51 -8.55 3.22
C LEU A 240 13.22 -9.74 3.86
N CYS A 241 14.38 -9.53 4.51
CA CYS A 241 15.05 -10.56 5.29
C CYS A 241 14.15 -11.09 6.42
N VAL A 242 13.49 -10.20 7.16
CA VAL A 242 12.53 -10.57 8.21
C VAL A 242 11.36 -11.39 7.65
N MET A 243 10.83 -11.00 6.49
CA MET A 243 9.72 -11.69 5.82
C MET A 243 10.11 -13.10 5.34
N ALA A 244 11.26 -13.23 4.69
CA ALA A 244 11.64 -14.43 3.96
C ALA A 244 12.53 -15.42 4.75
N ALA A 245 13.33 -14.95 5.70
CA ALA A 245 14.37 -15.74 6.36
C ALA A 245 14.21 -15.89 7.88
N ASP A 246 13.56 -14.95 8.57
CA ASP A 246 13.47 -14.99 10.04
C ASP A 246 12.21 -15.74 10.53
N LYS A 247 12.36 -17.05 10.80
CA LYS A 247 11.29 -17.95 11.28
C LYS A 247 10.73 -17.63 12.67
N LYS A 248 11.39 -16.78 13.47
CA LYS A 248 10.95 -16.47 14.84
C LYS A 248 9.93 -15.34 14.91
N GLN A 249 9.82 -14.56 13.83
CA GLN A 249 9.03 -13.34 13.79
C GLN A 249 7.55 -13.63 13.67
N SER A 250 6.74 -12.78 14.28
CA SER A 250 5.29 -12.93 14.35
C SER A 250 4.65 -12.97 12.95
N PHE A 251 3.60 -13.78 12.81
CA PHE A 251 2.84 -13.88 11.55
C PHE A 251 2.36 -12.51 11.06
N ARG A 252 1.79 -11.70 11.97
CA ARG A 252 1.28 -10.35 11.67
C ARG A 252 2.36 -9.42 11.11
N LEU A 253 3.58 -9.47 11.66
CA LEU A 253 4.69 -8.63 11.20
C LEU A 253 5.06 -8.96 9.74
N ARG A 254 5.17 -10.24 9.40
CA ARG A 254 5.52 -10.67 8.03
C ARG A 254 4.45 -10.31 7.00
N ILE A 255 3.17 -10.42 7.36
CA ILE A 255 2.07 -9.98 6.48
C ILE A 255 2.09 -8.45 6.30
N SER A 256 2.40 -7.69 7.36
CA SER A 256 2.54 -6.23 7.26
C SER A 256 3.72 -5.85 6.35
N ILE A 257 4.84 -6.57 6.42
CA ILE A 257 5.97 -6.39 5.51
C ILE A 257 5.59 -6.70 4.07
N LEU A 258 4.88 -7.81 3.81
CA LEU A 258 4.40 -8.11 2.47
C LEU A 258 3.54 -6.97 1.92
N TYR A 259 2.62 -6.43 2.72
CA TYR A 259 1.81 -5.28 2.31
C TYR A 259 2.66 -4.06 1.96
N CYS A 260 3.72 -3.79 2.73
CA CYS A 260 4.69 -2.74 2.42
C CYS A 260 5.43 -2.98 1.10
N VAL A 261 5.83 -4.23 0.82
CA VAL A 261 6.46 -4.63 -0.46
C VAL A 261 5.50 -4.41 -1.63
N GLN A 262 4.23 -4.82 -1.49
CA GLN A 262 3.20 -4.58 -2.50
C GLN A 262 3.03 -3.08 -2.78
N CYS A 263 2.93 -2.26 -1.74
CA CYS A 263 2.79 -0.81 -1.87
C CYS A 263 4.04 -0.12 -2.45
N TYR A 264 5.23 -0.63 -2.15
CA TYR A 264 6.49 -0.15 -2.73
C TYR A 264 6.57 -0.44 -4.24
N LEU A 265 6.06 -1.60 -4.69
CA LEU A 265 6.08 -2.01 -6.10
C LEU A 265 4.91 -1.44 -6.92
N TYR A 266 3.82 -1.05 -6.26
CA TYR A 266 2.62 -0.51 -6.92
C TYR A 266 2.95 0.75 -7.75
N ASN A 267 2.75 0.68 -9.07
CA ASN A 267 3.08 1.74 -10.03
C ASN A 267 4.54 2.25 -9.97
N ASN A 268 5.50 1.39 -9.59
CA ASN A 268 6.90 1.76 -9.43
C ASN A 268 7.85 0.92 -10.30
N ASP A 269 7.96 1.27 -11.59
CA ASP A 269 8.84 0.55 -12.52
C ASP A 269 10.32 0.65 -12.13
N PHE A 270 10.76 1.79 -11.60
CA PHE A 270 12.13 1.94 -11.11
C PHE A 270 12.44 0.94 -9.98
N GLY A 271 11.56 0.86 -8.97
CA GLY A 271 11.69 -0.08 -7.87
C GLY A 271 11.64 -1.55 -8.32
N LYS A 272 10.74 -1.88 -9.26
CA LYS A 272 10.67 -3.21 -9.89
C LYS A 272 11.98 -3.54 -10.60
N SER A 273 12.49 -2.64 -11.43
CA SER A 273 13.75 -2.81 -12.15
C SER A 273 14.93 -3.07 -11.22
N MET A 274 15.05 -2.30 -10.13
CA MET A 274 16.12 -2.48 -9.14
C MET A 274 16.10 -3.88 -8.53
N ILE A 275 14.93 -4.42 -8.19
CA ILE A 275 14.82 -5.78 -7.63
C ILE A 275 15.07 -6.84 -8.72
N VAL A 276 14.48 -6.70 -9.91
CA VAL A 276 14.63 -7.66 -11.01
C VAL A 276 16.10 -7.81 -11.43
N GLN A 277 16.85 -6.71 -11.52
CA GLN A 277 18.27 -6.76 -11.87
C GLN A 277 19.08 -7.59 -10.87
N THR A 278 18.71 -7.58 -9.59
CA THR A 278 19.41 -8.36 -8.56
C THR A 278 19.17 -9.88 -8.61
N LEU A 279 18.26 -10.35 -9.46
CA LEU A 279 18.06 -11.79 -9.75
C LEU A 279 19.08 -12.31 -10.77
N PHE A 280 19.79 -11.43 -11.47
CA PHE A 280 20.84 -11.79 -12.42
C PHE A 280 22.23 -11.63 -11.78
N PRO A 281 23.22 -12.43 -12.21
CA PRO A 281 24.59 -12.30 -11.72
C PRO A 281 25.14 -10.90 -12.05
N GLN A 282 25.53 -10.16 -11.01
CA GLN A 282 26.14 -8.84 -11.14
C GLN A 282 27.65 -8.98 -11.33
N THR A 283 28.25 -8.11 -12.15
CA THR A 283 29.69 -8.12 -12.46
C THR A 283 30.57 -7.74 -11.26
N GLU A 284 29.99 -7.06 -10.26
CA GLU A 284 30.64 -6.63 -9.03
C GLU A 284 30.10 -7.42 -7.83
N ASN A 285 30.40 -8.71 -7.77
CA ASN A 285 30.09 -9.50 -6.59
C ASN A 285 31.08 -9.15 -5.47
N VAL A 286 30.67 -8.26 -4.56
CA VAL A 286 31.20 -8.27 -3.20
C VAL A 286 30.80 -9.62 -2.60
N ALA A 287 31.76 -10.54 -2.53
CA ALA A 287 31.53 -11.87 -1.99
C ALA A 287 30.85 -11.78 -0.61
N ASN A 288 29.78 -12.57 -0.41
CA ASN A 288 29.00 -12.74 0.84
C ASN A 288 27.87 -11.75 1.16
N GLN A 289 27.38 -10.92 0.24
CA GLN A 289 26.16 -10.13 0.49
C GLN A 289 24.94 -10.67 -0.27
N TYR A 290 23.87 -10.98 0.45
CA TYR A 290 22.58 -11.33 -0.14
C TYR A 290 21.96 -10.11 -0.82
N THR A 291 21.44 -10.28 -2.04
CA THR A 291 20.68 -9.24 -2.75
C THR A 291 19.18 -9.42 -2.56
N PHE A 292 18.37 -8.42 -2.96
CA PHE A 292 16.91 -8.48 -2.93
C PHE A 292 16.37 -9.75 -3.61
N GLY A 293 16.86 -10.06 -4.81
CA GLY A 293 16.53 -11.25 -5.56
C GLY A 293 16.86 -12.55 -4.83
N HIS A 294 18.06 -12.64 -4.21
CA HIS A 294 18.43 -13.82 -3.43
C HIS A 294 17.47 -14.06 -2.26
N ILE A 295 17.10 -13.02 -1.51
CA ILE A 295 16.19 -13.14 -0.37
C ILE A 295 14.79 -13.60 -0.80
N LEU A 296 14.26 -13.04 -1.89
CA LEU A 296 12.97 -13.48 -2.44
C LEU A 296 13.02 -14.94 -2.90
N MET A 297 14.12 -15.37 -3.52
CA MET A 297 14.27 -16.77 -3.93
C MET A 297 14.42 -17.71 -2.73
N ILE A 298 15.16 -17.33 -1.68
CA ILE A 298 15.27 -18.08 -0.43
C ILE A 298 13.89 -18.27 0.19
N GLY A 299 13.08 -17.20 0.25
CA GLY A 299 11.73 -17.27 0.77
C GLY A 299 10.82 -18.16 -0.09
N TYR A 300 10.83 -17.98 -1.42
CA TYR A 300 9.99 -18.73 -2.37
C TYR A 300 10.23 -20.25 -2.29
N LEU A 301 11.49 -20.67 -2.16
CA LEU A 301 11.91 -22.07 -2.06
C LEU A 301 11.92 -22.60 -0.61
N SER A 302 11.53 -21.79 0.36
CA SER A 302 11.51 -22.17 1.77
C SER A 302 10.43 -23.22 2.06
N LYS A 303 10.73 -24.10 3.01
CA LYS A 303 9.72 -25.00 3.62
C LYS A 303 8.78 -24.27 4.60
N ASP A 304 9.09 -23.02 4.95
CA ASP A 304 8.21 -22.19 5.76
C ASP A 304 7.05 -21.66 4.89
N ILE A 305 5.83 -22.06 5.26
CA ILE A 305 4.59 -21.75 4.54
C ILE A 305 4.42 -20.24 4.36
N VAL A 306 4.73 -19.44 5.39
CA VAL A 306 4.53 -17.98 5.36
C VAL A 306 5.57 -17.32 4.45
N ALA A 307 6.84 -17.73 4.56
CA ALA A 307 7.91 -17.18 3.73
C ALA A 307 7.70 -17.51 2.24
N SER A 308 7.29 -18.75 1.95
CA SER A 308 7.01 -19.22 0.60
C SER A 308 5.82 -18.50 -0.02
N TRP A 309 4.72 -18.37 0.73
CA TRP A 309 3.55 -17.62 0.27
C TRP A 309 3.85 -16.14 0.05
N CYS A 310 4.42 -15.45 1.05
CA CYS A 310 4.74 -14.02 0.92
C CYS A 310 5.70 -13.73 -0.24
N SER A 311 6.72 -14.58 -0.44
CA SER A 311 7.68 -14.39 -1.53
C SER A 311 7.05 -14.63 -2.90
N GLY A 312 6.16 -15.62 -3.04
CA GLY A 312 5.40 -15.85 -4.27
C GLY A 312 4.48 -14.68 -4.62
N ILE A 313 3.78 -14.12 -3.64
CA ILE A 313 2.95 -12.92 -3.83
C ILE A 313 3.83 -11.70 -4.16
N ALA A 314 4.96 -11.51 -3.48
CA ALA A 314 5.89 -10.42 -3.80
C ALA A 314 6.44 -10.52 -5.23
N LEU A 315 6.79 -11.73 -5.70
CA LEU A 315 7.20 -11.99 -7.08
C LEU A 315 6.06 -11.71 -8.07
N SER A 316 4.81 -12.06 -7.74
CA SER A 316 3.63 -11.70 -8.53
C SER A 316 3.50 -10.18 -8.71
N HIS A 317 3.63 -9.41 -7.64
CA HIS A 317 3.61 -7.94 -7.68
C HIS A 317 4.79 -7.33 -8.43
N LEU A 318 5.96 -8.00 -8.41
CA LEU A 318 7.15 -7.56 -9.14
C LEU A 318 6.91 -7.55 -10.65
N ILE A 319 6.19 -8.54 -11.18
CA ILE A 319 5.90 -8.68 -12.62
C ILE A 319 4.53 -8.16 -13.05
N ALA A 320 3.66 -7.79 -12.10
CA ALA A 320 2.34 -7.25 -12.39
C ALA A 320 2.43 -6.04 -13.33
N ASP A 321 1.50 -5.98 -14.30
CA ASP A 321 1.35 -4.90 -15.30
C ASP A 321 2.59 -4.56 -16.15
N SER A 322 3.62 -5.41 -16.19
CA SER A 322 4.82 -5.17 -17.02
C SER A 322 5.25 -6.41 -17.78
N GLN A 323 5.13 -6.35 -19.11
CA GLN A 323 5.61 -7.41 -19.99
C GLN A 323 7.14 -7.54 -19.94
N LEU A 324 7.87 -6.43 -19.78
CA LEU A 324 9.34 -6.43 -19.73
C LEU A 324 9.88 -7.28 -18.57
N TYR A 325 9.29 -7.17 -17.39
CA TYR A 325 9.73 -7.96 -16.22
C TYR A 325 9.31 -9.42 -16.34
N LYS A 326 8.13 -9.70 -16.90
CA LYS A 326 7.71 -11.07 -17.22
C LYS A 326 8.72 -11.76 -18.12
N GLU A 327 9.17 -11.10 -19.19
CA GLU A 327 10.17 -11.64 -20.11
C GLU A 327 11.56 -11.75 -19.48
N ALA A 328 11.94 -10.80 -18.63
CA ALA A 328 13.20 -10.85 -17.90
C ALA A 328 13.26 -12.09 -16.99
N LEU A 329 12.23 -12.34 -16.18
CA LEU A 329 12.22 -13.46 -15.24
C LEU A 329 12.30 -14.83 -15.94
N LEU A 330 11.92 -14.96 -17.22
CA LEU A 330 12.04 -16.22 -17.96
C LEU A 330 13.50 -16.65 -18.15
N LYS A 331 14.43 -15.69 -18.08
CA LYS A 331 15.88 -15.91 -18.20
C LYS A 331 16.53 -16.29 -16.87
N VAL A 332 15.83 -16.15 -15.75
CA VAL A 332 16.37 -16.47 -14.41
C VAL A 332 16.51 -17.98 -14.28
N ARG A 333 17.73 -18.42 -13.99
CA ARG A 333 18.08 -19.83 -13.76
C ARG A 333 18.72 -20.00 -12.40
N LEU A 334 18.31 -21.04 -11.68
CA LEU A 334 18.74 -21.31 -10.32
C LEU A 334 19.23 -22.75 -10.20
N VAL A 335 20.24 -22.94 -9.35
CA VAL A 335 20.73 -24.25 -8.94
C VAL A 335 20.09 -24.55 -7.59
N VAL A 336 19.10 -25.44 -7.57
CA VAL A 336 18.29 -25.75 -6.37
C VAL A 336 18.98 -26.78 -5.47
N ASP A 337 19.65 -27.76 -6.06
CA ASP A 337 20.41 -28.80 -5.35
C ASP A 337 21.91 -28.63 -5.63
N GLN A 338 22.73 -28.48 -4.60
CA GLN A 338 24.20 -28.42 -4.77
C GLN A 338 24.79 -29.70 -5.40
N SER A 339 24.04 -30.81 -5.38
CA SER A 339 24.42 -32.09 -5.95
C SER A 339 24.06 -32.24 -7.44
N LYS A 340 23.19 -31.38 -7.99
CA LYS A 340 22.79 -31.40 -9.40
C LYS A 340 23.39 -30.20 -10.12
N THR A 341 24.04 -30.45 -11.25
CA THR A 341 24.72 -29.42 -12.05
C THR A 341 23.77 -28.58 -12.91
N ASP A 342 22.54 -29.05 -13.11
CA ASP A 342 21.66 -28.46 -14.12
C ASP A 342 20.83 -27.32 -13.50
N ALA A 343 21.11 -26.11 -13.95
CA ALA A 343 20.35 -24.93 -13.57
C ALA A 343 18.95 -24.99 -14.21
N LYS A 344 17.92 -24.98 -13.37
CA LYS A 344 16.51 -24.94 -13.81
C LYS A 344 16.03 -23.49 -13.93
N THR A 345 15.16 -23.23 -14.89
CA THR A 345 14.47 -21.94 -15.00
C THR A 345 13.51 -21.75 -13.83
N LEU A 346 13.23 -20.50 -13.47
CA LEU A 346 12.28 -20.18 -12.41
C LEU A 346 10.87 -20.75 -12.69
N MET A 347 10.47 -20.83 -13.96
CA MET A 347 9.18 -21.40 -14.34
C MET A 347 9.16 -22.93 -14.16
N GLU A 348 10.22 -23.65 -14.54
CA GLU A 348 10.35 -25.09 -14.24
C GLU A 348 10.29 -25.37 -12.74
N ILE A 349 11.00 -24.57 -11.94
CA ILE A 349 10.97 -24.68 -10.48
C ILE A 349 9.56 -24.46 -9.94
N SER A 350 8.81 -23.52 -10.51
CA SER A 350 7.43 -23.27 -10.13
C SER A 350 6.52 -24.48 -10.42
N ILE A 351 6.70 -25.14 -11.57
CA ILE A 351 5.97 -26.36 -11.91
C ILE A 351 6.39 -27.53 -11.01
N ASP A 352 7.68 -27.68 -10.72
CA ASP A 352 8.18 -28.69 -9.77
C ASP A 352 7.55 -28.51 -8.38
N LEU A 353 7.45 -27.27 -7.88
CA LEU A 353 6.81 -26.97 -6.61
C LEU A 353 5.32 -27.33 -6.60
N LEU A 354 4.63 -27.19 -7.72
CA LEU A 354 3.23 -27.61 -7.84
C LEU A 354 3.05 -29.13 -7.87
N GLN A 355 3.96 -29.82 -8.57
CA GLN A 355 3.93 -31.28 -8.71
C GLN A 355 4.40 -32.02 -7.46
N ASN A 356 5.21 -31.36 -6.63
CA ASN A 356 5.75 -31.96 -5.41
C ASN A 356 4.64 -32.15 -4.34
N SER A 357 4.40 -33.41 -3.97
CA SER A 357 3.40 -33.79 -2.96
C SER A 357 3.69 -33.25 -1.56
N SER A 358 4.93 -32.84 -1.28
CA SER A 358 5.31 -32.23 0.01
C SER A 358 5.02 -30.73 0.10
N SER A 359 4.64 -30.09 -1.01
CA SER A 359 4.33 -28.66 -1.03
C SER A 359 3.02 -28.36 -0.30
N SER A 360 3.07 -27.38 0.59
CA SER A 360 1.88 -26.96 1.34
C SER A 360 0.81 -26.38 0.41
N PHE A 361 -0.45 -26.43 0.84
CA PHE A 361 -1.56 -25.79 0.13
C PHE A 361 -1.27 -24.31 -0.20
N CYS A 362 -0.82 -23.52 0.78
CA CYS A 362 -0.54 -22.10 0.56
C CYS A 362 0.64 -21.89 -0.41
N THR A 363 1.68 -22.73 -0.36
CA THR A 363 2.76 -22.72 -1.36
C THR A 363 2.19 -22.89 -2.76
N ARG A 364 1.35 -23.92 -2.98
CA ARG A 364 0.73 -24.19 -4.29
C ARG A 364 -0.13 -23.00 -4.76
N ILE A 365 -0.91 -22.39 -3.87
CA ILE A 365 -1.70 -21.19 -4.18
C ILE A 365 -0.81 -20.01 -4.59
N ALA A 366 0.25 -19.71 -3.83
CA ALA A 366 1.15 -18.59 -4.17
C ALA A 366 1.85 -18.79 -5.51
N VAL A 367 2.28 -20.03 -5.79
CA VAL A 367 2.88 -20.39 -7.08
C VAL A 367 1.87 -20.24 -8.22
N LEU A 368 0.62 -20.69 -8.03
CA LEU A 368 -0.43 -20.53 -9.04
C LEU A 368 -0.79 -19.06 -9.28
N ILE A 369 -0.88 -18.23 -8.23
CA ILE A 369 -1.08 -16.78 -8.36
C ILE A 369 0.06 -16.17 -9.16
N PHE A 370 1.30 -16.47 -8.80
CA PHE A 370 2.47 -15.98 -9.51
C PHE A 370 2.48 -16.41 -10.98
N LEU A 371 2.22 -17.69 -11.28
CA LEU A 371 2.14 -18.21 -12.64
C LEU A 371 1.01 -17.55 -13.44
N CYS A 372 -0.20 -17.41 -12.86
CA CYS A 372 -1.32 -16.76 -13.53
C CYS A 372 -1.00 -15.29 -13.85
N THR A 373 -0.41 -14.55 -12.91
CA THR A 373 0.07 -13.19 -13.17
C THR A 373 1.13 -13.18 -14.27
N TRP A 374 2.02 -14.16 -14.31
CA TRP A 374 3.06 -14.27 -15.33
C TRP A 374 2.50 -14.56 -16.73
N LEU A 375 1.53 -15.45 -16.85
CA LEU A 375 0.90 -15.83 -18.12
C LEU A 375 -0.01 -14.73 -18.67
N SER A 376 -0.62 -13.92 -17.79
CA SER A 376 -1.47 -12.80 -18.22
C SER A 376 -0.71 -11.84 -19.15
N ASN A 377 -1.31 -11.43 -20.26
CA ASN A 377 -0.71 -10.45 -21.20
C ASN A 377 0.75 -10.78 -21.61
N CYS A 378 1.19 -12.04 -21.62
CA CYS A 378 2.56 -12.43 -22.00
C CYS A 378 2.59 -13.76 -22.75
N SER A 379 2.58 -13.68 -24.08
CA SER A 379 2.61 -14.87 -24.94
C SER A 379 3.90 -15.69 -24.84
N LEU A 380 5.04 -15.04 -24.58
CA LEU A 380 6.32 -15.73 -24.37
C LEU A 380 6.28 -16.60 -23.11
N ALA A 381 5.66 -16.14 -22.02
CA ALA A 381 5.49 -16.93 -20.80
C ALA A 381 4.61 -18.17 -21.05
N VAL A 382 3.58 -18.04 -21.89
CA VAL A 382 2.71 -19.16 -22.30
C VAL A 382 3.51 -20.19 -23.11
N GLN A 383 4.36 -19.75 -24.04
CA GLN A 383 5.21 -20.65 -24.82
C GLN A 383 6.24 -21.40 -23.96
N THR A 384 6.88 -20.71 -23.03
CA THR A 384 7.84 -21.34 -22.12
C THR A 384 7.15 -22.38 -21.25
N LEU A 385 5.91 -22.12 -20.80
CA LEU A 385 5.13 -23.09 -20.04
C LEU A 385 4.83 -24.36 -20.88
N PHE A 386 4.44 -24.20 -22.14
CA PHE A 386 4.21 -25.33 -23.05
C PHE A 386 5.46 -26.15 -23.35
N SER A 387 6.64 -25.52 -23.28
CA SER A 387 7.91 -26.19 -23.50
C SER A 387 8.36 -27.05 -22.31
N ILE A 388 7.79 -26.80 -21.11
CA ILE A 388 8.09 -27.55 -19.89
C ILE A 388 7.32 -28.87 -19.90
N GLU A 389 8.05 -29.97 -19.71
CA GLU A 389 7.47 -31.31 -19.65
C GLU A 389 6.41 -31.43 -18.55
N ASN A 390 5.32 -32.14 -18.85
CA ASN A 390 4.21 -32.43 -17.93
C ASN A 390 3.46 -31.20 -17.37
N SER A 391 3.75 -29.97 -17.79
CA SER A 391 3.09 -28.75 -17.28
C SER A 391 1.57 -28.77 -17.54
N ILE A 392 1.16 -28.93 -18.80
CA ILE A 392 -0.25 -28.99 -19.20
C ILE A 392 -0.92 -30.26 -18.70
N SER A 393 -0.21 -31.38 -18.73
CA SER A 393 -0.72 -32.66 -18.19
C SER A 393 -1.07 -32.54 -16.71
N TYR A 394 -0.21 -31.88 -15.92
CA TYR A 394 -0.46 -31.59 -14.52
C TYR A 394 -1.69 -30.70 -14.34
N LEU A 395 -1.78 -29.56 -15.04
CA LEU A 395 -2.93 -28.65 -14.92
C LEU A 395 -4.25 -29.39 -15.20
N VAL A 396 -4.30 -30.17 -16.28
CA VAL A 396 -5.49 -30.93 -16.67
C VAL A 396 -5.82 -32.01 -15.64
N SER A 397 -4.82 -32.77 -15.17
CA SER A 397 -4.99 -33.81 -14.16
C SER A 397 -5.52 -33.23 -12.84
N GLN A 398 -4.98 -32.09 -12.41
CA GLN A 398 -5.47 -31.39 -11.21
C GLN A 398 -6.92 -30.95 -11.37
N ILE A 399 -7.28 -30.35 -12.51
CA ILE A 399 -8.67 -29.96 -12.80
C ILE A 399 -9.59 -31.19 -12.78
N CYS A 400 -9.18 -32.34 -13.33
CA CYS A 400 -9.99 -33.55 -13.37
C CYS A 400 -10.10 -34.28 -12.02
N THR A 401 -9.28 -33.95 -11.03
CA THR A 401 -9.28 -34.63 -9.74
C THR A 401 -10.62 -34.46 -9.02
N GLN A 402 -11.24 -35.58 -8.62
CA GLN A 402 -12.52 -35.55 -7.91
C GLN A 402 -12.30 -35.24 -6.43
N SER A 403 -12.51 -33.98 -6.03
CA SER A 403 -12.42 -33.53 -4.64
C SER A 403 -13.82 -33.25 -4.09
N ILE A 404 -14.50 -34.30 -3.64
CA ILE A 404 -15.90 -34.21 -3.18
C ILE A 404 -16.02 -33.56 -1.78
N ALA A 405 -14.91 -33.35 -1.05
CA ALA A 405 -14.96 -32.89 0.34
C ALA A 405 -13.83 -31.93 0.81
N ASP A 406 -12.94 -31.45 -0.06
CA ASP A 406 -11.86 -30.53 0.35
C ASP A 406 -11.91 -29.20 -0.43
N ASP A 407 -12.44 -28.16 0.23
CA ASP A 407 -12.53 -26.80 -0.30
C ASP A 407 -11.16 -26.24 -0.75
N ARG A 408 -10.07 -26.72 -0.14
CA ARG A 408 -8.71 -26.28 -0.50
C ARG A 408 -8.33 -26.76 -1.89
N GLU A 409 -8.61 -28.03 -2.19
CA GLU A 409 -8.28 -28.58 -3.50
C GLU A 409 -9.16 -27.96 -4.60
N LEU A 410 -10.40 -27.57 -4.27
CA LEU A 410 -11.27 -26.80 -5.17
C LEU A 410 -10.66 -25.44 -5.54
N PHE A 411 -9.99 -24.74 -4.62
CA PHE A 411 -9.29 -23.49 -4.95
C PHE A 411 -8.10 -23.71 -5.88
N ILE A 412 -7.34 -24.79 -5.68
CA ILE A 412 -6.24 -25.17 -6.59
C ILE A 412 -6.79 -25.50 -7.97
N GLN A 413 -7.88 -26.26 -8.06
CA GLN A 413 -8.55 -26.56 -9.33
C GLN A 413 -9.03 -25.29 -10.05
N SER A 414 -9.57 -24.33 -9.30
CA SER A 414 -10.03 -23.06 -9.86
C SER A 414 -8.87 -22.25 -10.45
N LEU A 415 -7.74 -22.17 -9.75
CA LEU A 415 -6.55 -21.49 -10.23
C LEU A 415 -5.85 -22.24 -11.38
N CYS A 416 -5.83 -23.57 -11.37
CA CYS A 416 -5.34 -24.37 -12.50
C CYS A 416 -6.21 -24.18 -13.75
N SER A 417 -7.54 -24.11 -13.58
CA SER A 417 -8.49 -23.80 -14.66
C SER A 417 -8.22 -22.40 -15.20
N PHE A 418 -7.99 -21.43 -14.32
CA PHE A 418 -7.64 -20.07 -14.72
C PHE A 418 -6.31 -20.02 -15.48
N ALA A 419 -5.25 -20.68 -15.00
CA ALA A 419 -3.97 -20.77 -15.68
C ALA A 419 -4.10 -21.38 -17.09
N LEU A 420 -4.84 -22.48 -17.23
CA LEU A 420 -5.10 -23.11 -18.53
C LEU A 420 -5.94 -22.19 -19.44
N GLY A 421 -6.89 -21.44 -18.88
CA GLY A 421 -7.65 -20.42 -19.59
C GLY A 421 -6.80 -19.26 -20.08
N LEU A 422 -5.82 -18.80 -19.29
CA LEU A 422 -4.85 -17.79 -19.72
C LEU A 422 -3.98 -18.30 -20.87
N CYS A 423 -3.59 -19.57 -20.84
CA CYS A 423 -2.89 -20.22 -21.95
C CYS A 423 -3.72 -20.28 -23.23
N LEU A 424 -5.06 -20.26 -23.16
CA LEU A 424 -5.90 -20.12 -24.36
C LEU A 424 -5.92 -18.67 -24.86
N VAL A 425 -6.13 -17.72 -23.95
CA VAL A 425 -6.33 -16.30 -24.28
C VAL A 425 -5.07 -15.65 -24.85
N PHE A 426 -3.90 -15.94 -24.25
CA PHE A 426 -2.64 -15.31 -24.59
C PHE A 426 -1.73 -16.19 -25.45
N ASN A 427 -2.31 -17.22 -26.10
CA ASN A 427 -1.59 -18.05 -27.05
C ASN A 427 -1.36 -17.32 -28.37
N ASN A 428 -0.15 -17.39 -28.90
CA ASN A 428 0.18 -16.89 -30.25
C ASN A 428 0.31 -18.02 -31.29
N ASN A 429 -0.08 -19.26 -30.94
CA ASN A 429 -0.14 -20.42 -31.82
C ASN A 429 1.19 -20.83 -32.47
N GLN A 430 2.34 -20.46 -31.87
CA GLN A 430 3.65 -20.88 -32.39
C GLN A 430 3.95 -22.37 -32.13
N ILE A 431 3.44 -22.95 -31.04
CA ILE A 431 3.61 -24.37 -30.71
C ILE A 431 2.40 -25.15 -31.21
N GLN A 432 2.55 -25.88 -32.32
CA GLN A 432 1.43 -26.58 -33.00
C GLN A 432 0.71 -27.60 -32.10
N LEU A 433 1.45 -28.32 -31.25
CA LEU A 433 0.88 -29.30 -30.31
C LEU A 433 -0.15 -28.66 -29.37
N TYR A 434 0.08 -27.40 -28.98
CA TYR A 434 -0.75 -26.64 -28.05
C TYR A 434 -1.32 -25.38 -28.73
N SER A 435 -1.79 -25.51 -29.97
CA SER A 435 -2.62 -24.49 -30.62
C SER A 435 -3.91 -24.22 -29.81
N THR A 436 -4.52 -23.06 -30.01
CA THR A 436 -5.81 -22.72 -29.39
C THR A 436 -6.88 -23.78 -29.65
N GLU A 437 -6.96 -24.31 -30.88
CA GLU A 437 -7.93 -25.36 -31.23
C GLU A 437 -7.63 -26.69 -30.53
N SER A 438 -6.36 -27.09 -30.47
CA SER A 438 -5.98 -28.34 -29.80
C SER A 438 -6.20 -28.26 -28.29
N LEU A 439 -5.97 -27.11 -27.67
CA LEU A 439 -6.27 -26.87 -26.25
C LEU A 439 -7.78 -26.89 -25.97
N VAL A 440 -8.60 -26.26 -26.83
CA VAL A 440 -10.07 -26.33 -26.69
C VAL A 440 -10.56 -27.77 -26.81
N LYS A 441 -10.07 -28.53 -27.80
CA LYS A 441 -10.38 -29.97 -27.93
C LYS A 441 -9.94 -30.77 -26.71
N LEU A 442 -8.75 -30.50 -26.17
CA LEU A 442 -8.25 -31.15 -24.96
C LEU A 442 -9.20 -30.91 -23.78
N ILE A 443 -9.62 -29.65 -23.57
CA ILE A 443 -10.55 -29.29 -22.50
C ILE A 443 -11.89 -30.01 -22.70
N ASP A 444 -12.44 -30.01 -23.91
CA ASP A 444 -13.73 -30.64 -24.20
C ASP A 444 -13.69 -32.16 -23.99
N GLU A 445 -12.65 -32.83 -24.49
CA GLU A 445 -12.50 -34.29 -24.41
C GLU A 445 -12.17 -34.79 -22.99
N ARG A 446 -11.29 -34.10 -22.25
CA ARG A 446 -10.80 -34.59 -20.95
C ARG A 446 -11.53 -34.02 -19.72
N ILE A 447 -11.99 -32.78 -19.80
CA ILE A 447 -12.59 -32.07 -18.66
C ILE A 447 -14.09 -31.85 -18.90
N ARG A 448 -14.48 -31.58 -20.15
CA ARG A 448 -15.75 -30.96 -20.59
C ARG A 448 -15.81 -29.48 -20.27
N ILE A 449 -16.29 -28.69 -21.24
CA ILE A 449 -16.34 -27.22 -21.14
C ILE A 449 -17.17 -26.76 -19.93
N ASP A 450 -18.32 -27.37 -19.68
CA ASP A 450 -19.18 -27.00 -18.56
C ASP A 450 -18.50 -27.21 -17.19
N SER A 451 -17.83 -28.36 -17.01
CA SER A 451 -17.09 -28.64 -15.77
C SER A 451 -15.89 -27.71 -15.59
N PHE A 452 -15.23 -27.34 -16.70
CA PHE A 452 -14.15 -26.37 -16.68
C PHE A 452 -14.65 -24.99 -16.22
N LEU A 453 -15.76 -24.50 -16.79
CA LEU A 453 -16.35 -23.21 -16.40
C LEU A 453 -16.88 -23.22 -14.97
N GLU A 454 -17.44 -24.34 -14.50
CA GLU A 454 -17.86 -24.50 -13.11
C GLU A 454 -16.66 -24.36 -12.16
N LYS A 455 -15.55 -25.06 -12.43
CA LYS A 455 -14.31 -24.99 -11.64
C LYS A 455 -13.66 -23.61 -11.68
N LEU A 456 -13.66 -22.99 -12.85
CA LEU A 456 -13.25 -21.60 -13.03
C LEU A 456 -14.17 -20.64 -12.25
N GLY A 457 -15.41 -21.01 -11.94
CA GLY A 457 -16.34 -20.17 -11.16
C GLY A 457 -16.11 -20.22 -9.64
N ILE A 458 -15.45 -21.25 -9.12
CA ILE A 458 -15.41 -21.56 -7.68
C ILE A 458 -14.82 -20.40 -6.86
N LEU A 459 -13.67 -19.88 -7.26
CA LEU A 459 -12.95 -18.87 -6.49
C LEU A 459 -13.79 -17.59 -6.32
N SER A 460 -14.45 -17.13 -7.39
CA SER A 460 -15.29 -15.92 -7.41
C SER A 460 -16.50 -16.00 -6.46
N LYS A 461 -16.96 -17.22 -6.13
CA LYS A 461 -18.09 -17.45 -5.22
C LYS A 461 -17.68 -17.53 -3.74
N SER A 462 -16.38 -17.52 -3.45
CA SER A 462 -15.86 -17.71 -2.09
C SER A 462 -15.91 -16.42 -1.26
N GLU A 463 -16.07 -16.57 0.06
CA GLU A 463 -15.95 -15.42 0.97
C GLU A 463 -14.55 -14.79 0.96
N PHE A 464 -13.52 -15.59 0.70
CA PHE A 464 -12.13 -15.12 0.62
C PHE A 464 -11.94 -14.13 -0.53
N TYR A 465 -12.59 -14.40 -1.67
CA TYR A 465 -12.58 -13.50 -2.83
C TYR A 465 -13.30 -12.18 -2.53
N ALA A 466 -14.50 -12.24 -1.94
CA ALA A 466 -15.25 -11.05 -1.56
C ALA A 466 -14.48 -10.18 -0.53
N LYS A 467 -13.78 -10.81 0.42
CA LYS A 467 -12.92 -10.11 1.39
C LYS A 467 -11.69 -9.49 0.72
N ALA A 468 -11.06 -10.20 -0.21
CA ALA A 468 -9.88 -9.71 -0.93
C ALA A 468 -10.16 -8.46 -1.75
N LEU A 469 -11.34 -8.30 -2.34
CA LEU A 469 -11.73 -7.13 -3.14
C LEU A 469 -12.04 -5.86 -2.33
N GLN A 470 -12.18 -5.94 -1.00
CA GLN A 470 -12.58 -4.79 -0.19
C GLN A 470 -11.49 -3.71 -0.13
N LYS A 471 -10.23 -4.11 0.08
CA LYS A 471 -9.11 -3.17 0.17
C LYS A 471 -7.75 -3.85 -0.03
N PRO A 472 -6.71 -3.10 -0.45
CA PRO A 472 -5.35 -3.63 -0.63
C PRO A 472 -4.70 -4.24 0.62
N GLN A 473 -4.98 -3.68 1.81
CA GLN A 473 -4.35 -4.12 3.04
C GLN A 473 -4.78 -5.54 3.44
N LEU A 474 -3.80 -6.45 3.53
CA LEU A 474 -3.99 -7.84 3.94
C LEU A 474 -4.37 -7.94 5.42
N LYS A 475 -5.61 -8.35 5.71
CA LYS A 475 -6.11 -8.63 7.06
C LYS A 475 -6.19 -10.13 7.33
N LEU A 476 -5.02 -10.77 7.41
CA LEU A 476 -4.91 -12.21 7.64
C LEU A 476 -4.71 -12.47 9.12
N SER A 477 -5.52 -13.36 9.70
CA SER A 477 -5.40 -13.73 11.12
C SER A 477 -4.65 -15.05 11.30
N LYS A 478 -4.79 -15.97 10.34
CA LYS A 478 -4.17 -17.30 10.37
C LYS A 478 -3.62 -17.67 8.99
N SER A 479 -2.77 -18.70 8.97
CA SER A 479 -2.23 -19.25 7.73
C SER A 479 -3.29 -19.81 6.77
N SER A 480 -4.46 -20.22 7.30
CA SER A 480 -5.61 -20.66 6.50
C SER A 480 -6.19 -19.58 5.60
N ASP A 481 -5.99 -18.31 5.95
CA ASP A 481 -6.58 -17.17 5.24
C ASP A 481 -5.71 -16.74 4.05
N MET A 482 -4.50 -17.31 3.92
CA MET A 482 -3.52 -17.01 2.87
C MET A 482 -3.93 -17.61 1.52
N ILE A 483 -4.97 -17.05 0.91
CA ILE A 483 -5.51 -17.52 -0.36
C ILE A 483 -5.31 -16.48 -1.46
N LEU A 484 -5.87 -15.28 -1.32
CA LEU A 484 -5.82 -14.24 -2.36
C LEU A 484 -5.32 -12.92 -1.82
N ASP A 485 -4.68 -12.15 -2.70
CA ASP A 485 -4.41 -10.73 -2.49
C ASP A 485 -5.30 -9.86 -3.41
N TYR A 486 -5.37 -8.57 -3.09
CA TYR A 486 -6.27 -7.61 -3.74
C TYR A 486 -6.03 -7.47 -5.25
N GLU A 487 -4.77 -7.31 -5.67
CA GLU A 487 -4.46 -7.06 -7.09
C GLU A 487 -4.72 -8.30 -7.96
N PHE A 488 -4.43 -9.50 -7.44
CA PHE A 488 -4.75 -10.73 -8.14
C PHE A 488 -6.27 -10.97 -8.24
N ALA A 489 -7.05 -10.61 -7.22
CA ALA A 489 -8.51 -10.73 -7.28
C ALA A 489 -9.10 -9.88 -8.42
N HIS A 490 -8.61 -8.65 -8.63
CA HIS A 490 -8.99 -7.81 -9.79
C HIS A 490 -8.56 -8.40 -11.13
N LEU A 491 -7.34 -8.92 -11.21
CA LEU A 491 -6.83 -9.61 -12.40
C LEU A 491 -7.71 -10.83 -12.76
N TYR A 492 -8.11 -11.59 -11.74
CA TYR A 492 -8.98 -12.74 -11.88
C TYR A 492 -10.37 -12.33 -12.37
N GLU A 493 -11.03 -11.35 -11.75
CA GLU A 493 -12.34 -10.83 -12.16
C GLU A 493 -12.37 -10.47 -13.65
N THR A 494 -11.33 -9.75 -14.04
CA THR A 494 -11.19 -9.19 -15.37
C THR A 494 -11.04 -10.28 -16.42
N LEU A 495 -10.15 -11.25 -16.20
CA LEU A 495 -9.79 -12.26 -17.20
C LEU A 495 -10.69 -13.50 -17.16
N GLN A 496 -11.32 -13.80 -16.02
CA GLN A 496 -12.27 -14.91 -15.89
C GLN A 496 -13.46 -14.76 -16.84
N SER A 497 -14.00 -13.54 -16.95
CA SER A 497 -15.09 -13.21 -17.87
C SER A 497 -14.68 -13.42 -19.33
N LEU A 498 -13.46 -12.99 -19.69
CA LEU A 498 -12.90 -13.12 -21.03
C LEU A 498 -12.68 -14.60 -21.41
N ILE A 499 -12.12 -15.42 -20.49
CA ILE A 499 -11.94 -16.86 -20.69
C ILE A 499 -13.30 -17.55 -20.91
N SER A 500 -14.31 -17.20 -20.10
CA SER A 500 -15.65 -17.77 -20.21
C SER A 500 -16.31 -17.45 -21.56
N HIS A 501 -16.14 -16.21 -22.05
CA HIS A 501 -16.63 -15.81 -23.37
C HIS A 501 -15.94 -16.55 -24.51
N MET A 502 -14.63 -16.77 -24.43
CA MET A 502 -13.85 -17.49 -25.44
C MET A 502 -14.27 -18.95 -25.60
N LEU A 503 -14.68 -19.60 -24.52
CA LEU A 503 -15.09 -21.01 -24.53
C LEU A 503 -16.57 -21.21 -24.92
N THR A 504 -17.41 -20.20 -24.70
CA THR A 504 -18.86 -20.29 -24.99
C THR A 504 -19.24 -19.79 -26.38
N ARG A 505 -18.44 -18.93 -27.01
CA ARG A 505 -18.62 -18.50 -28.39
C ARG A 505 -17.40 -18.92 -29.21
N HIS A 506 -17.60 -19.73 -30.25
CA HIS A 506 -16.55 -20.18 -31.18
C HIS A 506 -15.86 -19.06 -31.99
N ASP A 507 -16.10 -17.77 -31.70
CA ASP A 507 -15.50 -16.62 -32.40
C ASP A 507 -14.30 -16.06 -31.64
N ILE A 508 -13.14 -16.65 -31.94
CA ILE A 508 -11.84 -16.47 -31.28
C ILE A 508 -11.19 -15.09 -31.60
N ASN A 509 -11.62 -14.37 -32.64
CA ASN A 509 -10.82 -13.29 -33.23
C ASN A 509 -11.37 -11.86 -33.11
N SER A 510 -12.68 -11.64 -32.98
CA SER A 510 -13.25 -10.28 -32.91
C SER A 510 -13.29 -9.71 -31.50
N THR A 511 -13.57 -10.54 -30.49
CA THR A 511 -13.86 -10.09 -29.12
C THR A 511 -12.60 -9.76 -28.31
N VAL A 512 -11.52 -10.52 -28.52
CA VAL A 512 -10.23 -10.38 -27.81
C VAL A 512 -9.56 -9.05 -28.14
N ARG A 513 -9.59 -8.61 -29.40
CA ARG A 513 -9.04 -7.30 -29.80
C ARG A 513 -9.86 -6.12 -29.26
N THR A 514 -11.19 -6.22 -29.25
CA THR A 514 -12.06 -5.12 -28.77
C THR A 514 -12.18 -5.01 -27.25
N LEU A 515 -11.84 -6.05 -26.47
CA LEU A 515 -11.89 -6.02 -25.00
C LEU A 515 -10.52 -5.76 -24.35
N ILE A 516 -9.42 -6.10 -25.03
CA ILE A 516 -8.06 -5.79 -24.56
C ILE A 516 -7.72 -4.31 -24.82
N ASP A 517 -8.18 -3.73 -25.94
CA ASP A 517 -7.88 -2.34 -26.29
C ASP A 517 -8.43 -1.28 -25.31
N PRO A 518 -9.67 -1.35 -24.78
CA PRO A 518 -10.21 -0.36 -23.84
C PRO A 518 -9.58 -0.42 -22.45
N MET A 519 -9.01 -1.58 -22.10
CA MET A 519 -8.53 -1.88 -20.76
C MET A 519 -7.08 -1.43 -20.57
N SER A 520 -6.27 -1.54 -21.64
CA SER A 520 -5.03 -0.81 -21.77
C SER A 520 -5.32 0.68 -22.02
N THR A 521 -6.16 1.08 -22.97
CA THR A 521 -6.34 2.52 -23.24
C THR A 521 -7.01 3.32 -22.12
N LYS A 522 -7.88 2.80 -21.24
CA LYS A 522 -8.34 3.61 -20.09
C LYS A 522 -7.24 3.87 -19.07
N LEU A 523 -6.45 2.84 -18.72
CA LEU A 523 -5.35 2.99 -17.75
C LEU A 523 -4.14 3.70 -18.36
N TYR A 524 -3.81 3.43 -19.63
CA TYR A 524 -2.75 4.08 -20.38
C TYR A 524 -3.14 5.47 -20.89
N ALA A 525 -4.40 5.77 -21.25
CA ALA A 525 -4.83 7.12 -21.57
C ALA A 525 -4.99 7.97 -20.31
N GLN A 526 -5.43 7.39 -19.18
CA GLN A 526 -5.42 8.10 -17.90
C GLN A 526 -3.98 8.31 -17.40
N ARG A 527 -3.06 7.35 -17.62
CA ARG A 527 -1.61 7.51 -17.40
C ARG A 527 -0.95 8.49 -18.36
N ALA A 528 -1.32 8.51 -19.64
CA ALA A 528 -0.81 9.43 -20.65
C ALA A 528 -1.38 10.84 -20.45
N LEU A 529 -2.63 10.98 -19.98
CA LEU A 529 -3.18 12.25 -19.53
C LEU A 529 -2.43 12.74 -18.28
N THR A 530 -2.14 11.89 -17.29
CA THR A 530 -1.35 12.29 -16.11
C THR A 530 0.10 12.60 -16.45
N MET A 531 0.73 11.85 -17.36
CA MET A 531 2.09 12.11 -17.83
C MET A 531 2.15 13.35 -18.72
N MET A 532 1.15 13.63 -19.56
CA MET A 532 1.08 14.88 -20.34
C MET A 532 0.72 16.09 -19.47
N THR A 533 -0.04 15.93 -18.38
CA THR A 533 -0.26 17.01 -17.41
C THR A 533 0.97 17.24 -16.53
N ASP A 534 1.66 16.17 -16.11
CA ASP A 534 2.89 16.27 -15.31
C ASP A 534 4.09 16.71 -16.14
N ASP A 535 4.20 16.37 -17.44
CA ASP A 535 5.24 16.86 -18.34
C ASP A 535 5.01 18.33 -18.71
N ASN A 536 3.77 18.78 -18.90
CA ASN A 536 3.50 20.22 -19.10
C ASN A 536 3.74 21.02 -17.81
N ASP A 537 3.42 20.45 -16.63
CA ASP A 537 3.75 21.06 -15.34
C ASP A 537 5.25 20.99 -15.01
N PHE A 538 5.96 19.96 -15.46
CA PHE A 538 7.41 19.79 -15.26
C PHE A 538 8.20 20.67 -16.23
N ILE A 539 7.82 20.72 -17.50
CA ILE A 539 8.38 21.67 -18.48
C ILE A 539 8.09 23.09 -18.01
N GLY A 540 6.87 23.39 -17.56
CA GLY A 540 6.52 24.69 -16.98
C GLY A 540 7.34 25.02 -15.73
N ARG A 541 7.58 24.07 -14.82
CA ARG A 541 8.44 24.26 -13.64
C ARG A 541 9.92 24.38 -13.99
N VAL A 542 10.42 23.64 -14.97
CA VAL A 542 11.81 23.70 -15.46
C VAL A 542 12.05 25.02 -16.20
N GLU A 543 11.09 25.50 -17.00
CA GLU A 543 11.10 26.83 -17.59
C GLU A 543 11.05 27.91 -16.50
N GLN A 544 10.20 27.79 -15.48
CA GLN A 544 10.16 28.73 -14.36
C GLN A 544 11.48 28.73 -13.57
N ILE A 545 12.09 27.57 -13.36
CA ILE A 545 13.40 27.44 -12.69
C ILE A 545 14.50 28.05 -13.55
N ASN A 546 14.49 27.84 -14.86
CA ASN A 546 15.46 28.44 -15.78
C ASN A 546 15.28 29.97 -15.89
N ILE A 547 14.03 30.46 -15.91
CA ILE A 547 13.71 31.89 -15.84
C ILE A 547 14.17 32.48 -14.51
N ASN A 548 13.96 31.78 -13.39
CA ASN A 548 14.42 32.25 -12.09
C ASN A 548 15.96 32.25 -12.00
N LYS A 549 16.64 31.24 -12.53
CA LYS A 549 18.11 31.21 -12.64
C LYS A 549 18.65 32.31 -13.55
N LEU A 550 17.97 32.62 -14.66
CA LEU A 550 18.33 33.73 -15.54
C LEU A 550 18.14 35.08 -14.85
N LYS A 551 17.05 35.27 -14.11
CA LYS A 551 16.81 36.47 -13.29
C LYS A 551 17.82 36.61 -12.16
N GLU A 552 18.19 35.51 -11.50
CA GLU A 552 19.21 35.50 -10.46
C GLU A 552 20.60 35.83 -11.03
N LYS A 553 20.92 35.31 -12.22
CA LYS A 553 22.15 35.63 -12.94
C LYS A 553 22.20 37.10 -13.39
N GLN A 554 21.09 37.64 -13.91
CA GLN A 554 20.96 39.06 -14.23
C GLN A 554 21.10 39.95 -12.99
N TRP A 555 20.49 39.56 -11.86
CA TRP A 555 20.61 40.28 -10.59
C TRP A 555 22.04 40.27 -10.04
N ILE A 556 22.77 39.16 -10.18
CA ILE A 556 24.19 39.06 -9.81
C ILE A 556 25.05 39.96 -10.73
N GLU A 557 24.80 39.94 -12.04
CA GLU A 557 25.52 40.78 -13.01
C GLU A 557 25.28 42.28 -12.76
N GLU A 558 24.03 42.69 -12.49
CA GLU A 558 23.70 44.08 -12.11
C GLU A 558 24.42 44.49 -10.82
N ARG A 559 24.43 43.61 -9.81
CA ARG A 559 25.11 43.88 -8.54
C ARG A 559 26.63 43.98 -8.68
N ASP A 560 27.24 43.22 -9.58
CA ASP A 560 28.68 43.31 -9.86
C ASP A 560 29.03 44.57 -10.69
N ILE A 561 28.14 45.03 -11.56
CA ILE A 561 28.28 46.32 -12.24
C ILE A 561 28.21 47.47 -11.21
N ASP A 562 27.26 47.41 -10.27
CA ASP A 562 27.11 48.44 -9.25
C ASP A 562 28.30 48.45 -8.28
N LYS A 563 28.84 47.29 -7.90
CA LYS A 563 30.08 47.21 -7.14
C LYS A 563 31.26 47.86 -7.88
N LYS A 564 31.40 47.64 -9.18
CA LYS A 564 32.47 48.26 -9.97
C LYS A 564 32.31 49.79 -10.05
N LYS A 565 31.08 50.29 -10.18
CA LYS A 565 30.79 51.74 -10.13
C LYS A 565 31.11 52.34 -8.77
N ILE A 566 30.76 51.65 -7.68
CA ILE A 566 31.08 52.10 -6.32
C ILE A 566 32.60 52.16 -6.15
N LEU A 567 33.34 51.14 -6.60
CA LEU A 567 34.79 51.09 -6.47
C LEU A 567 35.49 52.18 -7.31
N ALA A 568 34.96 52.50 -8.48
CA ALA A 568 35.44 53.61 -9.31
C ALA A 568 35.15 54.98 -8.66
N LEU A 569 33.99 55.15 -8.03
CA LEU A 569 33.67 56.37 -7.28
C LEU A 569 34.54 56.51 -6.03
N GLU A 570 34.82 55.42 -5.32
CA GLU A 570 35.75 55.41 -4.18
C GLU A 570 37.17 55.80 -4.62
N GLN A 571 37.65 55.32 -5.77
CA GLN A 571 38.93 55.72 -6.34
C GLN A 571 38.95 57.20 -6.73
N GLN A 572 37.88 57.72 -7.36
CA GLN A 572 37.78 59.15 -7.67
C GLN A 572 37.73 60.03 -6.41
N ILE A 573 37.01 59.59 -5.38
CA ILE A 573 36.99 60.28 -4.07
C ILE A 573 38.39 60.28 -3.46
N GLN A 574 39.13 59.17 -3.56
CA GLN A 574 40.49 59.08 -3.05
C GLN A 574 41.45 59.99 -3.82
N GLU A 575 41.37 60.03 -5.16
CA GLU A 575 42.16 60.96 -5.98
C GLU A 575 41.84 62.44 -5.70
N ILE A 576 40.57 62.77 -5.40
CA ILE A 576 40.17 64.12 -5.01
C ILE A 576 40.69 64.46 -3.61
N LYS A 577 40.70 63.50 -2.68
CA LYS A 577 41.29 63.69 -1.35
C LYS A 577 42.80 63.88 -1.44
N ASP A 578 43.49 63.12 -2.28
CA ASP A 578 44.93 63.20 -2.46
C ASP A 578 45.35 64.48 -3.22
N LYS A 579 44.45 65.11 -3.99
CA LYS A 579 44.67 66.43 -4.62
C LYS A 579 44.35 67.62 -3.71
N ASN A 580 43.59 67.39 -2.64
CA ASN A 580 43.19 68.43 -1.67
C ASN A 580 43.94 68.34 -0.33
N ALA A 581 44.83 67.35 -0.19
CA ALA A 581 45.87 67.27 0.85
C ALA A 581 47.18 67.84 0.30
#